data_AF-A0A7C6W2B0-F1
#
_entry.id   AF-A0A7C6W2B0-F1
#
_cell.length_a   1.000
_cell.length_b   1.000
_cell.length_c   1.000
_cell.angle_alpha   90.00
_cell.angle_beta   90.00
_cell.angle_gamma   90.00
#
_symmetry.space_group_name_H-M   'P 1'
#
loop_
_entity.id
_entity.type
_entity.pdbx_description
1 polymer ?
#
loop_
_entity_poly.entity_id
_entity_poly.type
_entity_poly.pdbx_seq_one_letter_code
_entity_poly.pdbx_strand_id
1 'polypeptide(L)'
;MPIVSVKVIENFFTEEQKTALIKELTDAFCRATLEAARPYIYVMVEEVKQGKWGLAGHPLPDPDFLINDFVPIVEDAADEFVKAYNVPRRRPRGPSA
;
A
#
# COMPACT_ATOMS: atom_id res chain seq x y z
N MET A 1 -19.88 14.75 -8.44
CA MET A 1 -19.57 14.31 -7.06
C MET A 1 -18.61 13.13 -7.13
N PRO A 2 -17.29 13.37 -7.23
CA PRO A 2 -16.28 12.31 -7.19
C PRO A 2 -16.14 11.68 -5.80
N ILE A 3 -15.89 10.37 -5.77
CA ILE A 3 -15.64 9.60 -4.55
C ILE A 3 -14.28 8.91 -4.69
N VAL A 4 -13.45 9.04 -3.66
CA VAL A 4 -12.18 8.34 -3.50
C VAL A 4 -12.33 7.40 -2.31
N SER A 5 -12.23 6.09 -2.54
CA SER A 5 -12.22 5.08 -1.48
C SER A 5 -10.79 4.54 -1.33
N VAL A 6 -10.28 4.60 -0.11
CA VAL A 6 -9.02 4.01 0.31
C VAL A 6 -9.35 2.81 1.18
N LYS A 7 -9.01 1.61 0.70
CA LYS A 7 -9.15 0.39 1.50
C LYS A 7 -7.81 0.05 2.11
N VAL A 8 -7.78 -0.18 3.41
CA VAL A 8 -6.56 -0.51 4.17
C VAL A 8 -6.84 -1.64 5.16
N ILE A 9 -5.79 -2.32 5.61
CA ILE A 9 -5.91 -3.28 6.72
C ILE A 9 -6.09 -2.48 8.02
N GLU A 10 -6.92 -2.98 8.93
CA GLU A 10 -7.13 -2.37 10.25
C GLU A 10 -5.79 -2.18 10.99
N ASN A 11 -5.61 -1.04 11.64
CA ASN A 11 -4.38 -0.65 12.37
C ASN A 11 -3.11 -0.50 11.51
N PHE A 12 -3.23 -0.46 10.17
CA PHE A 12 -2.08 -0.23 9.29
C PHE A 12 -1.59 1.24 9.34
N PHE A 13 -2.51 2.19 9.56
CA PHE A 13 -2.22 3.61 9.67
C PHE A 13 -2.74 4.16 11.01
N THR A 14 -2.06 5.17 11.55
CA THR A 14 -2.57 5.91 12.73
C THR A 14 -3.77 6.78 12.35
N GLU A 15 -4.55 7.22 13.35
CA GLU A 15 -5.68 8.12 13.12
C GLU A 15 -5.26 9.45 12.46
N GLU A 16 -4.09 9.96 12.82
CA GLU A 16 -3.51 11.17 12.21
C GLU A 16 -3.19 10.95 10.73
N GLN A 17 -2.63 9.78 10.38
CA GLN A 17 -2.34 9.42 9.00
C GLN A 17 -3.62 9.23 8.19
N LYS A 18 -4.65 8.59 8.75
CA LYS A 18 -5.97 8.46 8.11
C LYS A 18 -6.62 9.83 7.85
N THR A 19 -6.52 10.75 8.80
CA THR A 19 -6.99 12.14 8.64
C THR A 19 -6.19 12.88 7.57
N ALA A 20 -4.86 12.70 7.53
CA ALA A 20 -4.01 13.29 6.53
C ALA A 20 -4.35 12.80 5.11
N LEU A 21 -4.69 11.51 4.93
CA LEU A 21 -5.11 10.96 3.64
C LEU A 21 -6.32 11.70 3.06
N ILE A 22 -7.32 12.05 3.89
CA ILE A 22 -8.51 12.79 3.45
C ILE A 22 -8.11 14.13 2.82
N LYS A 23 -7.24 14.88 3.51
CA LYS A 23 -6.75 16.17 3.04
C LYS A 23 -5.91 16.02 1.77
N GLU A 24 -4.89 15.18 1.80
CA GLU A 24 -3.91 15.08 0.71
C GLU A 24 -4.52 14.51 -0.58
N LEU A 25 -5.46 13.57 -0.49
CA LEU A 25 -6.17 13.04 -1.66
C LEU A 25 -7.12 14.08 -2.25
N THR A 26 -7.79 14.88 -1.42
CA THR A 26 -8.61 16.01 -1.88
C THR A 26 -7.73 17.03 -2.60
N ASP A 27 -6.60 17.42 -2.00
CA ASP A 27 -5.67 18.38 -2.59
C ASP A 27 -5.09 17.85 -3.91
N ALA A 28 -4.72 16.56 -3.98
CA ALA A 28 -4.25 15.92 -5.20
C ALA A 28 -5.32 15.93 -6.31
N PHE A 29 -6.57 15.62 -5.97
CA PHE A 29 -7.67 15.64 -6.93
C PHE A 29 -7.90 17.04 -7.49
N CYS A 30 -7.93 18.07 -6.63
CA CYS A 30 -8.05 19.46 -7.06
C CYS A 30 -6.90 19.89 -7.97
N ARG A 31 -5.65 19.54 -7.61
CA ARG A 31 -4.46 19.84 -8.44
C ARG A 31 -4.53 19.20 -9.82
N ALA A 32 -5.04 17.98 -9.92
CA ALA A 32 -5.16 17.25 -11.19
C ALA A 32 -6.35 17.71 -12.05
N THR A 33 -7.32 18.41 -11.45
CA THR A 33 -8.56 18.80 -12.11
C THR A 33 -8.80 20.32 -12.01
N LEU A 34 -9.59 20.75 -11.02
CA LEU A 34 -9.91 22.16 -10.75
C LEU A 34 -10.35 22.35 -9.29
N GLU A 35 -9.94 23.45 -8.67
CA GLU A 35 -10.17 23.71 -7.24
C GLU A 35 -11.66 23.85 -6.87
N ALA A 36 -12.50 24.32 -7.79
CA ALA A 36 -13.94 24.44 -7.56
C ALA A 36 -14.65 23.09 -7.36
N ALA A 37 -13.98 21.96 -7.61
CA ALA A 37 -14.50 20.63 -7.33
C ALA A 37 -14.49 20.28 -5.83
N ARG A 38 -13.70 20.96 -4.99
CA ARG A 38 -13.45 20.61 -3.57
C ARG A 38 -14.71 20.30 -2.74
N PRO A 39 -15.80 21.10 -2.81
CA PRO A 39 -17.00 20.83 -2.01
C PRO A 39 -17.73 19.53 -2.38
N TYR A 40 -17.37 18.93 -3.53
CA TYR A 40 -18.03 17.75 -4.08
C TYR A 40 -17.16 16.49 -4.01
N ILE A 41 -15.96 16.57 -3.44
CA ILE A 41 -15.03 15.45 -3.30
C ILE A 41 -15.28 14.76 -1.97
N TYR A 42 -15.54 13.46 -2.05
CA TYR A 42 -15.67 12.59 -0.88
C TYR A 42 -14.47 11.66 -0.80
N VAL A 43 -13.79 11.63 0.34
CA VAL A 43 -12.71 10.68 0.62
C VAL A 43 -13.14 9.79 1.78
N MET A 44 -13.09 8.48 1.58
CA MET A 44 -13.44 7.48 2.57
C MET A 44 -12.24 6.58 2.82
N VAL A 45 -11.94 6.33 4.09
CA VAL A 45 -10.93 5.34 4.50
C VAL A 45 -11.67 4.18 5.14
N GLU A 46 -11.58 3.02 4.50
CA GLU A 46 -12.29 1.81 4.89
C GLU A 46 -11.30 0.76 5.39
N GLU A 47 -11.43 0.38 6.66
CA GLU A 47 -10.57 -0.62 7.28
C GLU A 47 -11.17 -2.02 7.12
N VAL A 48 -10.34 -2.94 6.63
CA VAL A 48 -10.64 -4.36 6.52
C VAL A 48 -9.94 -5.09 7.66
N LYS A 49 -10.70 -5.85 8.44
CA LYS A 49 -10.15 -6.67 9.54
C LYS A 49 -9.03 -7.57 9.03
N GLN A 50 -8.01 -7.76 9.86
CA GLN A 50 -6.91 -8.67 9.55
C GLN A 50 -7.43 -10.08 9.19
N GLY A 51 -6.78 -10.71 8.20
CA GLY A 51 -7.17 -12.03 7.68
C GLY A 51 -8.45 -12.03 6.83
N LYS A 52 -9.10 -10.87 6.62
CA LYS A 52 -10.22 -10.72 5.67
C LYS A 52 -9.80 -10.05 4.36
N TRP A 53 -8.56 -9.61 4.27
CA TRP A 53 -7.90 -9.27 3.02
C TRP A 53 -7.03 -10.44 2.60
N GLY A 54 -7.16 -10.92 1.35
CA GLY A 54 -6.32 -12.00 0.83
C GLY A 54 -5.56 -11.64 -0.45
N LEU A 55 -4.42 -12.29 -0.64
CA LEU A 55 -3.61 -12.26 -1.86
C LEU A 55 -3.29 -13.70 -2.27
N ALA A 56 -3.48 -14.03 -3.54
CA ALA A 56 -3.20 -15.37 -4.08
C ALA A 56 -3.88 -16.53 -3.31
N GLY A 57 -5.09 -16.32 -2.77
CA GLY A 57 -5.83 -17.33 -2.01
C GLY A 57 -5.44 -17.44 -0.53
N HIS A 58 -4.49 -16.64 -0.07
CA HIS A 58 -4.04 -16.62 1.32
C HIS A 58 -4.44 -15.32 2.01
N PRO A 59 -4.94 -15.36 3.26
CA PRO A 59 -5.14 -14.15 4.05
C PRO A 59 -3.81 -13.42 4.24
N LEU A 60 -3.83 -12.10 4.10
CA LEU A 60 -2.66 -11.28 4.38
C LEU A 60 -2.33 -11.34 5.88
N PRO A 61 -1.03 -11.39 6.21
CA PRO A 61 -0.55 -11.31 7.59
C PRO A 61 -0.78 -9.90 8.17
N ASP A 62 -0.36 -9.69 9.42
CA ASP A 62 -0.46 -8.37 10.06
C ASP A 62 0.34 -7.28 9.32
N PRO A 63 -0.01 -6.00 9.55
CA PRO A 63 0.73 -4.87 9.02
C PRO A 63 2.24 -4.89 9.30
N ASP A 64 2.66 -5.34 10.48
CA ASP A 64 4.06 -5.34 10.90
C ASP A 64 4.89 -6.26 10.00
N PHE A 65 4.41 -7.48 9.75
CA PHE A 65 5.02 -8.39 8.79
C PHE A 65 5.13 -7.78 7.39
N LEU A 66 4.09 -7.11 6.91
CA LEU A 66 4.08 -6.55 5.55
C LEU A 66 5.08 -5.40 5.39
N ILE A 67 5.31 -4.63 6.45
CA ILE A 67 6.21 -3.48 6.43
C ILE A 67 7.66 -3.91 6.64
N ASN A 68 7.90 -4.81 7.59
CA ASN A 68 9.25 -5.10 8.09
C ASN A 68 9.84 -6.40 7.52
N ASP A 69 9.03 -7.43 7.30
CA ASP A 69 9.53 -8.78 6.99
C ASP A 69 9.33 -9.17 5.52
N PHE A 70 8.23 -8.74 4.90
CA PHE A 70 7.87 -9.20 3.56
C PHE A 70 8.94 -8.88 2.51
N VAL A 71 9.47 -7.65 2.50
CA VAL A 71 10.49 -7.25 1.52
C VAL A 71 11.80 -8.03 1.71
N PRO A 72 12.40 -8.10 2.91
CA PRO A 72 13.59 -8.93 3.13
C PRO A 72 13.41 -10.39 2.73
N ILE A 73 12.28 -11.02 3.08
CA ILE A 73 12.00 -12.42 2.73
C ILE A 73 11.99 -12.62 1.22
N VAL A 74 11.31 -11.73 0.48
CA VAL A 74 11.24 -11.82 -0.99
C VAL A 74 12.62 -11.58 -1.61
N GLU A 75 13.41 -10.66 -1.07
CA GLU A 75 14.76 -10.40 -1.54
C GLU A 75 15.70 -11.59 -1.35
N ASP A 76 15.65 -12.23 -0.19
CA ASP A 76 16.43 -13.41 0.15
C ASP A 76 16.02 -14.60 -0.72
N ALA A 77 14.72 -14.83 -0.90
CA ALA A 77 14.20 -15.86 -1.80
C ALA A 77 14.64 -15.63 -3.25
N ALA A 78 14.68 -14.37 -3.70
CA ALA A 78 15.19 -14.03 -5.02
C ALA A 78 16.69 -14.30 -5.16
N ASP A 79 17.50 -14.02 -4.12
CA ASP A 79 18.94 -14.32 -4.11
C ASP A 79 19.20 -15.83 -4.16
N GLU A 80 18.43 -16.61 -3.41
CA GLU A 80 18.49 -18.07 -3.46
C GLU A 80 18.16 -18.61 -4.86
N PHE A 81 17.13 -18.07 -5.51
CA PHE A 81 16.74 -18.45 -6.87
C PHE A 81 17.85 -18.13 -7.89
N VAL A 82 18.38 -16.90 -7.86
CA VAL A 82 19.47 -16.45 -8.74
C VAL A 82 20.67 -17.39 -8.62
N LYS A 83 21.04 -17.75 -7.38
CA LYS A 83 22.14 -18.69 -7.09
C LYS A 83 21.84 -20.10 -7.59
N ALA A 84 20.64 -20.63 -7.32
CA ALA A 84 20.26 -22.00 -7.67
C ALA A 84 20.23 -22.24 -9.19
N TYR A 85 19.79 -21.25 -9.96
CA TYR A 85 19.64 -21.35 -11.41
C TYR A 85 20.80 -20.72 -12.20
N ASN A 86 21.81 -20.17 -11.52
CA ASN A 86 22.95 -19.48 -12.13
C ASN A 86 22.53 -18.41 -13.16
N VAL A 87 21.50 -17.63 -12.81
CA VAL A 87 20.98 -16.54 -13.63
C VAL A 87 21.38 -15.20 -13.02
N PRO A 88 21.60 -14.13 -13.82
CA PRO A 88 21.94 -12.82 -13.26
C PRO A 88 20.72 -12.17 -12.59
N ARG A 89 20.94 -11.56 -11.42
CA ARG A 89 19.93 -10.74 -10.74
C ARG A 89 19.67 -9.47 -11.57
N ARG A 90 18.42 -9.26 -11.99
CA ARG A 90 18.04 -8.13 -12.87
C ARG A 90 17.66 -6.86 -12.12
N ARG A 91 17.22 -6.98 -10.86
CA ARG A 91 16.88 -5.85 -9.99
C ARG A 91 17.83 -5.79 -8.80
N PRO A 92 18.37 -4.61 -8.45
CA PRO A 92 19.20 -4.46 -7.26
C PRO A 92 18.40 -4.76 -5.98
N ARG A 93 19.09 -4.88 -4.85
CA ARG A 93 18.47 -5.01 -3.52
C ARG A 93 18.14 -3.61 -2.96
N GLY A 94 17.10 -3.52 -2.14
CA GLY A 94 16.73 -2.35 -1.36
C GLY A 94 15.56 -1.55 -1.94
N PRO A 95 15.24 -0.40 -1.32
CA PRO A 95 14.04 0.39 -1.61
C PRO A 95 14.00 1.03 -3.01
N SER A 96 15.06 0.89 -3.80
CA SER A 96 15.15 1.34 -5.20
C SER A 96 14.86 0.23 -6.23
N ALA A 97 14.48 -0.97 -5.77
CA ALA A 97 14.11 -2.14 -6.59
C ALA A 97 12.68 -2.08 -7.17
#